data_AF-A0A526XR21-F1
#
_entry.id   AF-A0A526XR21-F1
#
_cell.length_a   1.000
_cell.length_b   1.000
_cell.length_c   1.000
_cell.angle_alpha   90.00
_cell.angle_beta   90.00
_cell.angle_gamma   90.00
#
_symmetry.space_group_name_H-M   'P 1'
#
loop_
_entity.id
_entity.type
_entity.pdbx_description
1 polymer ?
#
loop_
_entity_poly.entity_id
_entity_poly.type
_entity_poly.pdbx_seq_one_letter_code
_entity_poly.pdbx_strand_id
1 'polypeptide(L)'
;GRRCVAPILLELAQRYPALELDLSFSDPIADLAEDGCDLAIRTGNLEDQAGVMARRVARQRMVVCASPSYLEMHGQPRRVEDLGSHQTIIYR
;
A
#
# COMPACT_ATOMS: atom_id res chain seq x y z
N GLY A 1 0.99 1.82 5.00
CA GLY A 1 1.07 2.71 6.19
C GLY A 1 1.15 1.93 7.50
N ARG A 2 0.00 1.59 8.10
CA ARG A 2 -0.08 1.09 9.49
C ARG A 2 0.77 -0.14 9.83
N ARG A 3 0.83 -1.14 8.94
CA ARG A 3 1.54 -2.41 9.22
C ARG A 3 3.06 -2.35 9.04
N CYS A 4 3.55 -1.56 8.09
CA CYS A 4 4.97 -1.58 7.69
C CYS A 4 5.71 -0.28 8.01
N VAL A 5 5.02 0.87 7.96
CA VAL A 5 5.66 2.19 8.09
C VAL A 5 5.51 2.72 9.51
N ALA A 6 4.31 2.66 10.09
CA ALA A 6 4.06 3.19 11.43
C ALA A 6 4.98 2.59 12.52
N PRO A 7 5.29 1.28 12.55
CA PRO A 7 6.23 0.74 13.53
C PRO A 7 7.62 1.38 13.45
N ILE A 8 8.14 1.60 12.23
CA ILE A 8 9.44 2.23 11.99
C ILE A 8 9.42 3.70 12.46
N LEU A 9 8.32 4.42 12.19
CA LEU A 9 8.19 5.82 12.62
C LEU A 9 8.08 5.94 14.15
N LEU A 10 7.41 4.98 14.80
CA LEU A 10 7.33 4.95 16.27
C LEU A 10 8.71 4.68 16.90
N GLU A 11 9.50 3.76 16.34
CA GLU A 11 10.89 3.54 16.75
C GLU A 11 11.74 4.81 16.54
N LEU A 12 11.51 5.55 15.46
CA LEU A 12 12.19 6.82 15.19
C LEU A 12 11.83 7.89 16.23
N ALA A 13 10.54 8.06 16.56
CA ALA A 13 10.09 9.01 17.57
C ALA A 13 10.64 8.68 18.96
N GLN A 14 10.75 7.39 19.31
CA GLN A 14 11.41 6.98 20.57
C GLN A 14 12.89 7.36 20.59
N ARG A 15 13.58 7.26 19.45
CA ARG A 15 14.99 7.63 19.32
C ARG A 15 15.21 9.15 19.33
N TYR A 16 14.22 9.93 18.87
CA TYR A 16 14.28 11.39 18.77
C TYR A 16 13.10 12.03 19.50
N PRO A 17 13.19 12.27 20.82
CA PRO A 17 12.04 12.69 21.64
C PRO A 17 11.41 14.05 21.29
N ALA A 18 12.12 14.90 20.56
CA ALA A 18 11.60 16.18 20.06
C ALA A 18 10.89 16.06 18.70
N LEU A 19 10.89 14.86 18.09
CA LEU A 19 10.19 14.61 16.83
C LEU A 19 8.70 14.41 17.11
N GLU A 20 7.88 15.34 16.62
CA GLU A 20 6.44 15.19 16.57
C GLU A 20 6.04 14.57 15.23
N LEU A 21 5.12 13.59 15.27
CA LEU A 21 4.64 12.90 14.08
C LEU A 21 3.12 13.11 13.95
N ASP A 22 2.71 13.79 12.88
CA ASP A 22 1.31 13.76 12.41
C ASP A 22 1.18 12.73 11.28
N LEU A 23 0.26 11.78 11.45
CA LEU A 23 0.14 10.62 10.56
C LEU A 23 -1.28 10.52 10.00
N SER A 24 -1.41 10.82 8.71
CA SER A 24 -2.64 10.56 7.94
C SER A 24 -2.54 9.25 7.14
N PHE A 25 -3.64 8.49 7.12
CA PHE A 25 -3.76 7.27 6.32
C PHE A 25 -4.95 7.38 5.39
N SER A 26 -4.67 7.70 4.12
CA SER A 26 -5.66 7.85 3.06
C SER A 26 -5.29 6.99 1.84
N ASP A 27 -6.26 6.75 0.97
CA ASP A 27 -6.05 6.10 -0.33
C ASP A 27 -5.79 7.10 -1.48
N PRO A 28 -6.47 8.28 -1.55
CA PRO A 28 -6.18 9.29 -2.57
C PRO A 28 -4.73 9.76 -2.54
N ILE A 29 -4.19 10.09 -3.72
CA ILE A 29 -2.89 10.76 -3.86
C ILE A 29 -2.99 12.10 -3.12
N ALA A 30 -2.12 12.28 -2.13
CA ALA A 30 -2.02 13.52 -1.38
C ALA A 30 -1.20 14.52 -2.21
N ASP A 31 -1.66 15.75 -2.30
CA ASP A 31 -0.81 16.85 -2.75
C ASP A 31 0.00 17.29 -1.55
N LEU A 32 1.30 17.01 -1.54
CA LEU A 32 2.16 17.30 -0.39
C LEU A 32 2.12 18.78 0.02
N ALA A 33 1.98 19.69 -0.95
CA ALA A 33 1.94 21.11 -0.68
C ALA A 33 0.56 21.55 -0.16
N GLU A 34 -0.53 21.14 -0.81
CA GLU A 34 -1.89 21.53 -0.37
C GLU A 34 -2.30 20.84 0.94
N ASP A 35 -1.90 19.58 1.14
CA ASP A 35 -2.23 18.78 2.33
C ASP A 35 -1.27 19.04 3.51
N GLY A 36 -0.29 19.95 3.36
CA GLY A 36 0.67 20.27 4.40
C GLY A 36 1.52 19.08 4.85
N CYS A 37 1.81 18.15 3.94
CA CYS A 37 2.53 16.93 4.21
C CYS A 37 4.00 17.03 3.75
N ASP A 38 4.94 16.78 4.65
CA ASP A 38 6.38 16.76 4.28
C ASP A 38 6.77 15.49 3.51
N LEU A 39 6.04 14.38 3.71
CA LEU A 39 6.39 13.06 3.16
C LEU A 39 5.13 12.21 2.93
N ALA A 40 5.05 11.58 1.76
CA ALA A 40 4.09 10.51 1.49
C ALA A 40 4.80 9.18 1.18
N ILE A 41 4.30 8.09 1.76
CA ILE A 41 4.71 6.72 1.41
C ILE A 41 3.56 6.05 0.65
N ARG A 42 3.79 5.76 -0.63
CA ARG A 42 2.79 5.30 -1.58
C ARG A 42 3.22 4.01 -2.28
N THR A 43 2.24 3.21 -2.68
CA THR A 43 2.42 2.09 -3.60
C THR A 43 1.88 2.51 -4.95
N GLY A 44 2.67 2.38 -6.01
CA GLY A 44 2.28 2.84 -7.35
C GLY A 44 3.51 3.20 -8.18
N ASN A 45 3.25 3.73 -9.37
CA ASN A 45 4.32 4.25 -10.21
C ASN A 45 4.90 5.52 -9.59
N LEU A 46 6.20 5.72 -9.80
CA LEU A 46 6.87 6.98 -9.50
C LEU A 46 6.44 7.95 -10.60
N GLU A 47 5.34 8.66 -10.37
CA GLU A 47 4.96 9.77 -11.26
C GLU A 47 5.85 10.97 -10.95
N ASP A 48 6.34 11.63 -12.01
CA ASP A 48 7.09 12.87 -11.87
C ASP A 48 6.11 14.02 -11.56
N GLN A 49 5.70 14.10 -10.30
CA GLN A 49 4.97 15.27 -9.80
C GLN A 49 5.93 16.45 -9.70
N ALA A 50 5.56 17.57 -10.33
CA ALA A 50 6.36 18.78 -10.29
C ALA A 50 6.57 19.24 -8.84
N GLY A 51 7.83 19.48 -8.46
CA GLY A 51 8.18 19.88 -7.10
C GLY A 51 8.30 18.73 -6.09
N VAL A 52 8.12 17.46 -6.50
CA VAL A 52 8.25 16.30 -5.61
C VAL A 52 9.46 15.45 -6.01
N MET A 53 10.30 15.11 -5.03
CA MET A 53 11.36 14.12 -5.22
C MET A 53 10.84 12.73 -4.82
N ALA A 54 10.81 11.81 -5.78
CA ALA A 54 10.34 10.45 -5.55
C ALA A 54 11.52 9.47 -5.35
N ARG A 55 11.46 8.65 -4.30
CA ARG A 55 12.44 7.59 -4.02
C ARG A 55 11.75 6.26 -3.75
N ARG A 56 12.16 5.22 -4.49
CA ARG A 56 11.72 3.85 -4.22
C ARG A 56 12.36 3.31 -2.93
N VAL A 57 11.55 2.97 -1.94
CA VAL A 57 11.99 2.42 -0.64
C VAL A 57 11.77 0.91 -0.52
N ALA A 58 10.81 0.35 -1.27
CA ALA A 58 10.48 -1.08 -1.24
C ALA A 58 9.83 -1.54 -2.55
N ARG A 59 9.62 -2.85 -2.69
CA ARG A 59 8.76 -3.45 -3.72
C ARG A 59 7.70 -4.30 -3.02
N GLN A 60 6.43 -4.12 -3.38
CA GLN A 60 5.33 -4.93 -2.88
C GLN A 60 4.95 -5.97 -3.94
N ARG A 61 5.00 -7.26 -3.61
CA ARG A 61 4.52 -8.33 -4.50
C ARG A 61 3.05 -8.60 -4.22
N MET A 62 2.22 -8.49 -5.24
CA MET A 62 0.83 -8.95 -5.19
C MET A 62 0.74 -10.42 -5.58
N VAL A 63 -0.13 -11.15 -4.90
CA VAL A 63 -0.46 -12.54 -5.20
C VAL A 63 -1.97 -12.69 -5.29
N VAL A 64 -2.43 -13.54 -6.21
CA VAL A 64 -3.83 -13.96 -6.24
C VAL A 64 -3.98 -15.07 -5.21
N CYS A 65 -4.94 -14.92 -4.31
CA CYS A 65 -5.23 -15.91 -3.26
C CYS A 65 -6.72 -16.07 -3.07
N ALA A 66 -7.11 -17.22 -2.53
CA ALA A 66 -8.47 -17.51 -2.11
C ALA A 66 -8.42 -18.30 -0.79
N SER A 67 -9.53 -18.33 -0.05
CA SER A 67 -9.62 -19.19 1.13
C SER A 67 -9.57 -20.67 0.71
N PRO A 68 -9.04 -21.57 1.54
CA PRO A 68 -9.06 -23.00 1.26
C PRO A 68 -10.47 -23.52 0.97
N SER A 69 -11.44 -23.11 1.79
CA SER A 69 -12.85 -23.49 1.65
C SER A 69 -13.48 -23.09 0.31
N TYR A 70 -13.07 -21.95 -0.26
CA TYR A 70 -13.54 -21.53 -1.57
C TYR A 70 -12.98 -22.43 -2.67
N LEU A 71 -11.68 -22.75 -2.60
CA LEU A 71 -11.02 -23.61 -3.59
C LEU A 71 -11.52 -25.06 -3.53
N GLU A 72 -11.88 -25.56 -2.36
CA GLU A 72 -12.51 -26.88 -2.21
C GLU A 72 -13.88 -26.95 -2.89
N MET A 73 -14.68 -25.88 -2.78
CA MET A 73 -16.03 -25.82 -3.35
C MET A 73 -16.05 -25.50 -4.84
N HIS A 74 -15.15 -24.65 -5.31
CA HIS A 74 -15.16 -24.09 -6.67
C HIS A 74 -14.01 -24.56 -7.56
N GLY A 75 -13.08 -25.36 -7.02
CA GLY A 75 -11.86 -25.78 -7.71
C GLY A 75 -10.77 -24.71 -7.70
N GLN A 76 -9.54 -25.13 -8.02
CA GLN A 76 -8.39 -24.24 -8.13
C GLN A 76 -8.18 -23.78 -9.58
N PRO A 77 -8.12 -22.46 -9.86
CA PRO A 77 -7.78 -21.96 -11.18
C PRO A 77 -6.33 -22.33 -11.53
N ARG A 78 -6.11 -22.85 -12.73
CA ARG A 78 -4.78 -23.26 -13.23
C ARG A 78 -4.21 -22.30 -14.27
N ARG A 79 -5.08 -21.50 -14.89
CA ARG A 79 -4.73 -20.46 -15.86
C ARG A 79 -5.53 -19.18 -15.58
N VAL A 80 -5.09 -18.05 -16.13
CA VAL A 80 -5.70 -16.75 -15.86
C VAL A 80 -7.16 -16.69 -16.35
N GLU A 81 -7.46 -17.38 -17.44
CA GLU A 81 -8.79 -17.41 -18.05
C GLU A 81 -9.83 -18.08 -17.12
N ASP A 82 -9.40 -18.98 -16.24
CA ASP A 82 -10.27 -19.65 -15.27
C ASP A 82 -10.87 -18.65 -14.27
N LEU A 83 -10.20 -17.51 -14.03
CA LEU A 83 -10.68 -16.48 -13.11
C LEU A 83 -12.03 -15.91 -13.55
N GLY A 84 -12.36 -15.97 -14.85
CA GLY A 84 -13.66 -15.52 -15.36
C GLY A 84 -14.86 -16.31 -14.83
N SER A 85 -14.66 -17.55 -14.39
CA SER A 85 -15.70 -18.38 -13.76
C SER A 85 -15.66 -18.37 -12.22
N HIS A 86 -14.76 -17.58 -11.61
CA HIS A 86 -14.65 -17.44 -10.17
C HIS A 86 -15.23 -16.10 -9.70
N GLN A 87 -15.81 -16.10 -8.49
CA GLN A 87 -16.09 -14.85 -7.81
C GLN A 87 -14.77 -14.16 -7.45
N THR A 88 -14.61 -12.91 -7.86
CA THR A 88 -13.40 -12.13 -7.64
C THR A 88 -13.69 -10.93 -6.74
N ILE A 89 -12.75 -10.64 -5.85
CA ILE A 89 -12.76 -9.41 -5.05
C ILE A 89 -11.65 -8.53 -5.59
N ILE A 90 -12.03 -7.40 -6.17
CA ILE A 90 -11.12 -6.47 -6.83
C ILE A 90 -11.21 -5.14 -6.09
N TYR A 91 -10.05 -4.60 -5.71
CA TYR A 91 -9.96 -3.23 -5.22
C TYR A 91 -10.17 -2.30 -6.42
N ARG A 92 -11.21 -1.46 -6.35
CA ARG A 92 -11.53 -0.45 -7.36
C ARG A 92 -11.08 0.92 -6.90
#